data_AF-A0A7V9BMF9-F1
#
_entry.id   AF-A0A7V9BMF9-F1
#
_cell.length_a   1.000
_cell.length_b   1.000
_cell.length_c   1.000
_cell.angle_alpha   90.00
_cell.angle_beta   90.00
_cell.angle_gamma   90.00
#
_symmetry.space_group_name_H-M   'P 1'
#
loop_
_entity.id
_entity.type
_entity.pdbx_description
1 polymer ?
#
loop_
_entity_poly.entity_id
_entity_poly.type
_entity_poly.pdbx_seq_one_letter_code
_entity_poly.pdbx_strand_id
1 'polypeptide(L)' 'MDSPWVHNIDPALFERTMALLREFNPSAIFSTHLPPAVGRLDEFLDTARRVPSTAPFVGPDQAALEHLLSQFEPEPAR' A
#
# COMPACT_ATOMS: atom_id res chain seq x y z
N MET A 1 6.02 -1.94 1.15
CA MET A 1 4.92 -1.82 0.18
C MET A 1 5.51 -2.06 -1.19
N ASP A 2 4.89 -2.96 -1.95
CA ASP A 2 5.45 -3.65 -3.12
C ASP A 2 5.12 -2.97 -4.46
N SER A 3 4.45 -1.82 -4.42
CA SER A 3 4.11 -1.02 -5.59
C SER A 3 5.18 0.06 -5.81
N PRO A 4 6.22 -0.18 -6.64
CA PRO A 4 7.37 0.74 -6.72
C PRO A 4 7.02 2.14 -7.21
N TRP A 5 5.92 2.30 -7.98
CA TRP A 5 5.51 3.59 -8.55
C TRP A 5 5.11 4.65 -7.52
N VAL A 6 4.79 4.25 -6.29
CA VAL A 6 4.44 5.15 -5.18
C VAL A 6 5.56 6.10 -4.76
N HIS A 7 6.81 5.78 -5.10
CA HIS A 7 7.98 6.60 -4.84
C HIS A 7 8.26 7.58 -5.99
N ASN A 8 7.57 7.42 -7.12
CA ASN A 8 7.79 8.18 -8.36
C ASN A 8 6.64 9.16 -8.63
N ILE A 9 6.21 9.88 -7.61
CA ILE A 9 5.09 10.85 -7.69
C ILE A 9 5.61 12.29 -7.58
N ASP A 10 4.82 13.26 -8.07
CA ASP A 10 5.01 14.68 -7.74
C ASP A 10 4.51 14.93 -6.30
N PRO A 11 5.39 15.29 -5.34
CA PRO A 11 4.98 15.47 -3.95
C PRO A 11 4.00 16.63 -3.75
N ALA A 12 4.14 17.70 -4.53
CA ALA A 12 3.27 18.87 -4.41
C ALA A 12 1.87 18.56 -4.95
N LEU A 13 1.77 17.83 -6.07
CA LEU A 13 0.48 17.37 -6.57
C LEU A 13 -0.21 16.40 -5.62
N PHE A 14 0.57 15.49 -5.03
CA PHE A 14 0.07 14.53 -4.06
C PHE A 14 -0.50 15.22 -2.82
N GLU A 15 0.26 16.14 -2.19
CA GLU A 15 -0.23 16.85 -0.99
C GLU A 15 -1.47 17.70 -1.27
N ARG A 16 -1.54 18.37 -2.44
CA ARG A 16 -2.77 19.09 -2.85
C ARG A 16 -3.97 18.16 -2.93
N THR A 17 -3.79 16.97 -3.51
CA THR A 17 -4.87 15.98 -3.63
C THR A 17 -5.31 15.47 -2.26
N MET A 18 -4.35 15.19 -1.36
CA MET A 18 -4.66 14.77 0.02
C MET A 18 -5.35 15.86 0.84
N ALA A 19 -5.04 17.14 0.60
CA ALA A 19 -5.70 18.27 1.25
C ALA A 19 -7.17 18.38 0.80
N LEU A 20 -7.45 18.26 -0.51
CA LEU A 20 -8.81 18.27 -1.05
C LEU A 20 -9.67 17.14 -0.46
N LEU A 21 -9.11 15.93 -0.28
CA LEU A 21 -9.84 14.82 0.34
C LEU A 21 -10.15 15.07 1.82
N ARG A 22 -9.24 15.71 2.55
CA ARG A 22 -9.47 16.07 3.95
C ARG A 22 -10.52 17.18 4.08
N GLU A 23 -10.52 18.16 3.18
CA GLU A 23 -11.54 19.21 3.13
C GLU A 23 -12.92 18.66 2.76
N PHE A 24 -12.98 17.73 1.79
CA PHE A 24 -14.23 17.08 1.40
C PHE A 24 -14.86 16.27 2.54
N ASN A 25 -14.05 15.76 3.46
CA ASN A 25 -14.47 15.04 4.67
C ASN A 25 -15.52 13.94 4.41
N PRO A 26 -15.23 12.95 3.54
CA PRO A 26 -16.19 11.89 3.22
C PRO A 26 -16.50 11.02 4.45
N SER A 27 -17.77 10.66 4.61
CA SER A 27 -18.23 9.77 5.69
C SER A 27 -17.80 8.31 5.52
N ALA A 28 -17.51 7.90 4.28
CA ALA A 28 -17.07 6.55 3.93
C ALA A 28 -16.08 6.57 2.76
N ILE A 29 -15.13 5.63 2.79
CA ILE A 29 -14.15 5.36 1.73
C ILE A 29 -14.45 3.98 1.15
N PHE A 30 -14.55 3.91 -0.18
CA PHE A 30 -14.75 2.66 -0.92
C PHE A 30 -13.51 2.36 -1.75
N SER A 31 -13.11 1.10 -1.76
CA SER A 31 -11.96 0.59 -2.53
C SER A 31 -12.40 -0.62 -3.33
N THR A 32 -11.71 -0.90 -4.44
CA THR A 32 -11.96 -2.07 -5.28
C THR A 32 -11.68 -3.40 -4.56
N HIS A 33 -10.78 -3.40 -3.58
CA HIS A 33 -10.25 -4.64 -2.98
C HIS A 33 -10.45 -4.73 -1.46
N LEU A 34 -10.91 -3.67 -0.82
CA LEU A 34 -11.13 -3.65 0.63
C LEU A 34 -12.59 -3.37 0.95
N PRO A 35 -13.12 -3.88 2.07
CA PRO A 35 -14.44 -3.49 2.55
C PRO A 35 -14.58 -1.97 2.71
N PRO A 36 -15.80 -1.43 2.66
CA PRO A 36 -16.05 -0.02 2.96
C PRO A 36 -15.49 0.39 4.33
N ALA A 37 -14.80 1.53 4.38
CA ALA A 37 -14.28 2.08 5.63
C ALA A 37 -15.08 3.34 6.02
N VAL A 38 -15.83 3.24 7.11
CA VAL A 38 -16.68 4.32 7.62
C VAL A 38 -15.99 4.98 8.82
N GLY A 39 -15.89 6.32 8.81
CA GLY A 39 -15.30 7.08 9.93
C GLY A 39 -13.80 6.88 10.15
N ARG A 40 -13.06 6.45 9.11
CA ARG A 40 -11.62 6.11 9.17
C ARG A 40 -10.75 7.02 8.28
N LEU A 41 -11.29 8.18 7.86
CA LEU A 41 -10.65 9.06 6.88
C LEU A 41 -9.24 9.49 7.29
N ASP A 42 -9.09 10.05 8.49
CA ASP A 42 -7.80 10.58 8.94
C ASP A 42 -6.71 9.52 8.99
N GLU A 43 -7.03 8.34 9.53
CA GLU A 43 -6.09 7.22 9.60
C GLU A 43 -5.59 6.80 8.21
N PHE A 44 -6.48 6.73 7.22
CA PHE A 44 -6.13 6.34 5.86
C PHE A 44 -5.35 7.43 5.13
N LEU A 45 -5.72 8.70 5.27
CA LEU A 45 -4.95 9.80 4.67
C LEU A 45 -3.56 9.90 5.30
N ASP A 46 -3.44 9.75 6.62
CA ASP A 46 -2.16 9.80 7.31
C ASP A 46 -1.28 8.60 6.95
N THR A 47 -1.88 7.42 6.76
CA THR A 47 -1.16 6.24 6.26
C THR A 47 -0.68 6.44 4.82
N ALA A 48 -1.55 6.94 3.94
CA ALA A 48 -1.20 7.22 2.55
C ALA A 48 -0.08 8.27 2.43
N ARG A 49 -0.05 9.29 3.31
CA ARG A 49 1.01 10.31 3.30
C ARG A 49 2.40 9.79 3.62
N ARG A 50 2.52 8.75 4.46
CA ARG A 50 3.84 8.20 4.82
C ARG A 50 4.50 7.46 3.66
N VAL A 51 3.68 6.80 2.84
CA VAL A 51 4.08 5.84 1.81
C VAL A 51 5.17 6.34 0.84
N PRO A 52 5.04 7.52 0.20
CA PRO A 52 6.02 7.93 -0.82
C PRO A 52 7.44 8.06 -0.25
N SER A 53 7.55 8.43 1.03
CA SER A 53 8.81 8.62 1.75
C SER A 53 9.37 7.37 2.43
N THR A 54 8.65 6.24 2.45
CA THR A 54 9.16 5.02 3.07
C THR A 54 10.29 4.41 2.25
N ALA A 55 11.17 3.65 2.89
CA ALA A 55 12.15 2.84 2.17
C ALA A 55 11.43 1.93 1.14
N PRO A 56 11.89 1.92 -0.13
CA PRO A 56 11.35 1.01 -1.12
C PRO A 56 11.45 -0.44 -0.65
N PHE A 57 10.42 -1.22 -0.92
CA PHE A 57 10.49 -2.65 -0.68
C PHE A 57 11.50 -3.27 -1.65
N VAL A 58 12.51 -3.95 -1.11
CA VAL A 58 13.43 -4.78 -1.86
C VAL A 58 13.09 -6.23 -1.52
N GLY A 59 12.51 -6.94 -2.48
CA GLY A 59 12.19 -8.36 -2.33
C GLY A 59 13.45 -9.24 -2.27
N PRO A 60 13.29 -10.53 -1.95
CA PRO A 60 14.39 -11.48 -2.03
C PRO A 60 14.95 -11.52 -3.47
N ASP A 61 16.26 -11.70 -3.59
CA ASP A 61 16.85 -12.10 -4.87
C ASP A 61 16.42 -13.54 -5.23
N GLN A 62 16.86 -14.02 -6.40
CA GLN A 62 16.46 -15.35 -6.87
C GLN A 62 16.84 -16.46 -5.89
N ALA A 63 18.04 -16.42 -5.31
CA ALA A 63 18.51 -17.47 -4.41
C ALA A 63 17.74 -17.45 -3.07
N ALA A 64 17.49 -16.25 -2.53
CA ALA A 64 16.69 -16.08 -1.33
C ALA A 64 15.23 -16.50 -1.54
N LEU A 65 14.67 -16.24 -2.73
CA LEU A 65 13.33 -16.68 -3.08
C LEU A 65 13.25 -18.20 -3.19
N GLU A 66 14.18 -18.85 -3.88
CA GLU A 66 14.26 -20.31 -3.99
C GLU A 66 14.42 -20.98 -2.62
N HIS A 67 15.26 -20.41 -1.76
CA HIS A 67 15.41 -20.89 -0.39
C HIS A 67 14.08 -20.81 0.36
N LEU A 68 13.38 -19.67 0.31
CA LEU A 68 12.07 -19.49 0.94
C LEU A 68 11.04 -20.49 0.38
N LEU A 69 11.01 -20.69 -0.93
CA LEU A 69 10.09 -21.63 -1.59
C LEU A 69 10.35 -23.08 -1.17
N SER A 70 11.61 -23.47 -0.96
CA SER A 70 11.96 -24.81 -0.49
C SER A 70 11.44 -25.14 0.92
N GLN A 71 11.07 -24.12 1.70
CA GLN A 71 10.51 -24.29 3.04
C GLN A 71 8.99 -24.54 3.03
N PHE A 72 8.31 -24.33 1.90
CA PHE A 72 6.91 -24.69 1.78
C PHE A 72 6.77 -26.18 1.48
N GLU A 73 6.03 -26.91 2.31
CA GLU A 73 5.64 -28.28 1.98
C GLU A 73 4.73 -28.27 0.74
N PRO A 74 5.01 -29.07 -0.30
CA PRO A 74 4.02 -29.29 -1.35
C PRO A 74 2.81 -30.01 -0.76
N GLU A 75 1.61 -29.51 -1.00
CA GLU A 75 0.37 -30.23 -0.72
C GLU A 75 0.47 -31.65 -1.33
N PRO A 76 0.25 -32.72 -0.55
CA PRO A 76 0.29 -34.07 -1.10
C PRO A 76 -0.74 -34.17 -2.23
N ALA A 77 -0.29 -34.64 -3.39
CA ALA A 77 -1.14 -34.82 -4.55
C ALA A 77 -2.36 -35.69 -4.17
N ARG A 78 -3.56 -35.13 -4.32
CA ARG A 78 -4.83 -35.84 -4.14
C ARG A 78 -5.17 -36.70 -5.35
#